data_AF-A0A8I2DZP9-F1
#
_entry.id   AF-A0A8I2DZP9-F1
#
_cell.length_a   1.000
_cell.length_b   1.000
_cell.length_c   1.000
_cell.angle_alpha   90.00
_cell.angle_beta   90.00
_cell.angle_gamma   90.00
#
_symmetry.space_group_name_H-M   'P 1'
#
loop_
_entity.id
_entity.type
_entity.pdbx_description
1 polymer ?
#
loop_
_entity_poly.entity_id
_entity_poly.type
_entity_poly.pdbx_seq_one_letter_code
_entity_poly.pdbx_strand_id
1 'polypeptide(L)'
;MATTEQLHLILSPDVRIEQTRRRLVKLRGEGLIDRVTLPQAGRTRVWYTTRYGAQVASEWPELRGRRPPRGAHDPTAVRLGVGHGLTVTETALAFLQDARRRGDLCQPLDWIPEVHHPLGSGEAVIPDALLYYRSHDTGAGGSDSGSGAMLRALVEVDRATMGPERLAAKLGAYARLHQYVAAPPPGTRRTLAVPEESWRRRYPLFPRLLFVLDGTGPAGIHTRLTALEAAARQPALTALLRDVPVLATPMTDLLRHGPTAPVWHPIGGPDQRVGWTQTIRALPGPTTNAGATGPTRTGPRLAWGVS
;
A
#
# COMPACT_ATOMS: atom_id res chain seq x y z
N MET A 1 6.71 -15.03 -5.76
CA MET A 1 7.44 -15.51 -6.95
C MET A 1 8.57 -14.54 -7.22
N ALA A 2 9.75 -14.98 -7.67
CA ALA A 2 10.85 -14.05 -7.95
C ALA A 2 11.87 -14.66 -8.92
N THR A 3 12.62 -13.84 -9.65
CA THR A 3 13.81 -14.30 -10.38
C THR A 3 14.98 -14.54 -9.42
N THR A 4 16.02 -15.24 -9.87
CA THR A 4 17.26 -15.38 -9.09
C THR A 4 17.90 -14.02 -8.78
N GLU A 5 17.84 -13.08 -9.73
CA GLU A 5 18.41 -11.75 -9.58
C GLU A 5 17.63 -10.93 -8.54
N GLN A 6 16.30 -10.93 -8.61
CA GLN A 6 15.46 -10.30 -7.59
C GLN A 6 15.73 -10.87 -6.19
N LEU A 7 15.76 -12.21 -6.04
CA LEU A 7 16.07 -12.84 -4.75
C LEU A 7 17.47 -12.47 -4.24
N HIS A 8 18.45 -12.37 -5.13
CA HIS A 8 19.80 -11.96 -4.77
C HIS A 8 19.84 -10.53 -4.24
N LEU A 9 19.20 -9.59 -4.94
CA LEU A 9 19.18 -8.18 -4.54
C LEU A 9 18.35 -7.93 -3.27
N ILE A 10 17.32 -8.74 -3.04
CA ILE A 10 16.51 -8.69 -1.81
C ILE A 10 17.31 -9.21 -0.60
N LEU A 11 17.93 -10.40 -0.72
CA LEU A 11 18.44 -11.13 0.44
C LEU A 11 19.92 -10.89 0.73
N SER A 12 20.73 -10.68 -0.31
CA SER A 12 22.20 -10.63 -0.15
C SER A 12 22.84 -9.86 -1.31
N PRO A 13 22.61 -8.55 -1.46
CA PRO A 13 23.15 -7.78 -2.58
C PRO A 13 24.69 -7.68 -2.57
N ASP A 14 25.33 -7.80 -1.41
CA ASP A 14 26.77 -7.59 -1.24
C ASP A 14 27.63 -8.84 -1.51
N VAL A 15 27.00 -9.99 -1.78
CA VAL A 15 27.72 -11.23 -2.11
C VAL A 15 27.67 -11.51 -3.61
N ARG A 16 28.47 -12.46 -4.11
CA ARG A 16 28.37 -12.87 -5.51
C ARG A 16 27.04 -13.60 -5.75
N ILE A 17 26.34 -13.26 -6.83
CA ILE A 17 25.07 -13.90 -7.25
C ILE A 17 25.14 -15.45 -7.32
N GLU A 18 26.32 -16.02 -7.57
CA GLU A 18 26.54 -17.46 -7.57
C GLU A 18 26.23 -18.13 -6.23
N GLN A 19 26.43 -17.44 -5.11
CA GLN A 19 26.05 -17.96 -3.80
C GLN A 19 24.52 -18.11 -3.70
N THR A 20 23.77 -17.11 -4.16
CA THR A 20 22.30 -17.18 -4.24
C THR A 20 21.87 -18.34 -5.15
N ARG A 21 22.49 -18.50 -6.33
CA ARG A 21 22.20 -19.61 -7.25
C ARG A 21 22.39 -20.96 -6.58
N ARG A 22 23.51 -21.19 -5.89
CA ARG A 22 23.79 -22.44 -5.15
C ARG A 22 22.75 -22.69 -4.06
N ARG A 23 22.37 -21.67 -3.28
CA ARG A 23 21.33 -21.78 -2.25
C ARG A 23 19.98 -22.17 -2.84
N LEU A 24 19.56 -21.54 -3.95
CA LEU A 24 18.29 -21.89 -4.62
C LEU A 24 18.30 -23.31 -5.19
N VAL A 25 19.43 -23.78 -5.74
CA VAL A 25 19.57 -25.17 -6.19
C VAL A 25 19.44 -26.14 -5.02
N LYS A 26 20.07 -25.85 -3.87
CA LYS A 26 19.96 -26.67 -2.66
C LYS A 26 18.51 -26.73 -2.14
N LEU A 27 17.86 -25.58 -1.98
CA LEU A 27 16.46 -25.50 -1.53
C LEU A 27 15.51 -26.26 -2.46
N ARG A 28 15.78 -26.26 -3.77
CA ARG A 28 15.03 -27.06 -4.74
C ARG A 28 15.31 -28.55 -4.61
N GLY A 29 16.56 -28.95 -4.39
CA GLY A 29 16.93 -30.34 -4.13
C GLY A 29 16.24 -30.90 -2.87
N GLU A 30 16.00 -30.05 -1.88
CA GLU A 30 15.24 -30.36 -0.66
C GLU A 30 13.71 -30.25 -0.85
N GLY A 31 13.23 -29.90 -2.04
CA GLY A 31 11.81 -29.81 -2.35
C GLY A 31 11.08 -28.60 -1.73
N LEU A 32 11.81 -27.63 -1.17
CA LEU A 32 11.22 -26.45 -0.52
C LEU A 32 10.75 -25.39 -1.53
N ILE A 33 11.46 -25.26 -2.65
CA ILE A 33 11.09 -24.37 -3.75
C ILE A 33 11.13 -25.14 -5.07
N ASP A 34 10.41 -24.66 -6.07
CA ASP A 34 10.58 -25.11 -7.45
C ASP A 34 10.61 -23.91 -8.39
N ARG A 35 10.71 -24.16 -9.70
CA ARG A 35 10.82 -23.11 -10.70
C ARG A 35 10.01 -23.40 -11.95
N VAL A 36 9.49 -22.34 -12.54
CA VAL A 36 9.01 -22.34 -13.92
C VAL A 36 10.04 -21.63 -14.80
N THR A 37 10.10 -22.04 -16.07
CA THR A 37 10.97 -21.39 -17.07
C THR A 37 10.08 -20.65 -18.05
N LEU A 38 10.30 -19.35 -18.20
CA LEU A 38 9.53 -18.52 -19.12
C LEU A 38 10.05 -18.69 -20.55
N PRO A 39 9.16 -18.67 -21.57
CA PRO A 39 9.53 -18.88 -22.97
C PRO A 39 10.26 -17.68 -23.62
N GLN A 40 10.35 -16.55 -22.93
CA GLN A 40 10.99 -15.33 -23.42
C GLN A 40 12.51 -15.51 -23.65
N ALA A 41 13.08 -14.67 -24.53
CA ALA A 41 14.52 -14.66 -24.82
C ALA A 41 15.33 -14.59 -23.52
N GLY A 42 16.07 -15.65 -23.21
CA GLY A 42 16.85 -15.79 -21.96
C GLY A 42 16.41 -16.92 -21.03
N ARG A 43 15.28 -17.61 -21.29
CA ARG A 43 14.80 -18.76 -20.47
C ARG A 43 14.79 -18.42 -18.97
N THR A 44 14.26 -17.24 -18.65
CA THR A 44 14.24 -16.71 -17.27
C THR A 44 13.58 -17.71 -16.33
N ARG A 45 14.28 -18.02 -15.25
CA ARG A 45 13.80 -18.95 -14.21
C ARG A 45 13.11 -18.14 -13.13
N VAL A 46 11.85 -18.48 -12.87
CA VAL A 46 11.08 -17.89 -11.78
C VAL A 46 10.85 -18.94 -10.71
N TRP A 47 11.24 -18.58 -9.50
CA TRP A 47 11.15 -19.43 -8.32
C TRP A 47 9.84 -19.18 -7.59
N TYR A 48 9.25 -20.27 -7.09
CA TYR A 48 8.05 -20.26 -6.26
C TYR A 48 8.19 -21.29 -5.13
N THR A 49 7.44 -21.08 -4.05
CA THR A 49 7.43 -22.00 -2.92
C THR A 49 6.62 -23.25 -3.27
N THR A 50 7.11 -24.43 -2.91
CA THR A 50 6.26 -25.63 -2.97
C THR A 50 5.29 -25.64 -1.80
N ARG A 51 4.31 -26.56 -1.83
CA ARG A 51 3.43 -26.81 -0.67
C ARG A 51 4.24 -27.21 0.56
N TYR A 52 5.25 -28.07 0.37
CA TYR A 52 6.14 -28.51 1.45
C TYR A 52 6.96 -27.34 2.01
N GLY A 53 7.58 -26.52 1.15
CA GLY A 53 8.32 -25.34 1.60
C GLY A 53 7.46 -24.33 2.35
N ALA A 54 6.21 -24.13 1.91
CA ALA A 54 5.28 -23.24 2.61
C ALA A 54 4.89 -23.79 3.99
N GLN A 55 4.71 -25.11 4.12
CA GLN A 55 4.46 -25.77 5.41
C GLN A 55 5.66 -25.61 6.35
N VAL A 56 6.87 -25.92 5.89
CA VAL A 56 8.09 -25.75 6.70
C VAL A 56 8.28 -24.30 7.13
N ALA A 57 8.09 -23.35 6.22
CA ALA A 57 8.20 -21.93 6.52
C ALA A 57 7.15 -21.46 7.53
N SER A 58 5.96 -22.07 7.57
CA SER A 58 4.89 -21.68 8.50
C SER A 58 5.20 -21.98 9.98
N GLU A 59 6.17 -22.85 10.25
CA GLU A 59 6.64 -23.15 11.61
C GLU A 59 7.52 -22.03 12.18
N TRP A 60 8.11 -21.20 11.31
CA TRP A 60 8.98 -20.11 11.71
C TRP A 60 8.17 -19.02 12.44
N PRO A 61 8.64 -18.52 13.60
CA PRO A 61 7.90 -17.52 14.37
C PRO A 61 7.46 -16.30 13.56
N GLU A 62 8.31 -15.82 12.65
CA GLU A 62 8.09 -14.63 11.83
C GLU A 62 7.00 -14.82 10.77
N LEU A 63 6.76 -16.07 10.36
CA LEU A 63 5.80 -16.44 9.31
C LEU A 63 4.57 -17.17 9.85
N ARG A 64 4.52 -17.42 11.16
CA ARG A 64 3.41 -18.12 11.81
C ARG A 64 2.09 -17.38 11.56
N GLY A 65 1.05 -18.14 11.22
CA GLY A 65 -0.28 -17.60 10.92
C GLY A 65 -0.40 -16.91 9.56
N ARG A 66 0.69 -16.77 8.78
CA ARG A 66 0.62 -16.32 7.39
C ARG A 66 0.18 -17.48 6.51
N ARG A 67 -0.81 -17.24 5.65
CA ARG A 67 -1.24 -18.23 4.65
C ARG A 67 -0.61 -17.87 3.31
N PRO A 68 0.00 -18.82 2.59
CA PRO A 68 0.46 -18.56 1.23
C PRO A 68 -0.75 -18.22 0.34
N PRO A 69 -0.54 -17.39 -0.70
CA PRO A 69 -1.53 -17.15 -1.76
C PRO A 69 -2.16 -18.43 -2.30
N ARG A 70 -3.43 -18.35 -2.72
CA ARG A 70 -4.08 -19.46 -3.43
C ARG A 70 -3.31 -19.73 -4.72
N GLY A 71 -2.97 -21.00 -4.98
CA GLY A 71 -2.20 -21.38 -6.16
C GLY A 71 -0.70 -21.03 -6.09
N ALA A 72 -0.17 -20.52 -4.97
CA ALA A 72 1.26 -20.18 -4.83
C ALA A 72 2.22 -21.33 -5.15
N HIS A 73 1.74 -22.57 -5.02
CA HIS A 73 2.48 -23.81 -5.20
C HIS A 73 2.06 -24.61 -6.43
N ASP A 74 1.05 -24.15 -7.18
CA ASP A 74 0.61 -24.79 -8.42
C ASP A 74 1.40 -24.24 -9.63
N PRO A 75 2.12 -25.09 -10.39
CA PRO A 75 2.96 -24.61 -11.49
C PRO A 75 2.17 -23.86 -12.58
N THR A 76 0.91 -24.22 -12.81
CA THR A 76 0.07 -23.59 -13.84
C THR A 76 -0.38 -22.21 -13.38
N ALA A 77 -0.90 -22.09 -12.16
CA ALA A 77 -1.27 -20.82 -11.54
C ALA A 77 -0.06 -19.88 -11.45
N VAL A 78 1.11 -20.41 -11.07
CA VAL A 78 2.38 -19.66 -11.07
C VAL A 78 2.71 -19.12 -12.46
N ARG A 79 2.59 -19.93 -13.53
CA ARG A 79 2.83 -19.46 -14.90
C ARG A 79 1.87 -18.36 -15.34
N LEU A 80 0.60 -18.45 -14.96
CA LEU A 80 -0.40 -17.43 -15.29
C LEU A 80 -0.16 -16.12 -14.51
N GLY A 81 0.20 -16.23 -13.24
CA GLY A 81 0.44 -15.08 -12.36
C GLY A 81 1.85 -14.48 -12.46
N VAL A 82 2.78 -15.15 -13.15
CA VAL A 82 4.22 -14.82 -13.09
C VAL A 82 4.50 -13.36 -13.39
N GLY A 83 3.87 -12.84 -14.43
CA GLY A 83 4.12 -11.48 -14.84
C GLY A 83 3.67 -10.47 -13.79
N HIS A 84 2.54 -10.69 -13.10
CA HIS A 84 2.09 -9.80 -12.03
C HIS A 84 2.97 -9.94 -10.79
N GLY A 85 3.23 -11.18 -10.37
CA GLY A 85 4.06 -11.46 -9.21
C GLY A 85 5.51 -10.98 -9.32
N LEU A 86 6.08 -10.97 -10.53
CA LEU A 86 7.41 -10.37 -10.75
C LEU A 86 7.38 -8.85 -10.61
N THR A 87 6.35 -8.15 -11.09
CA THR A 87 6.20 -6.70 -10.92
C THR A 87 5.94 -6.32 -9.45
N VAL A 88 5.17 -7.12 -8.72
CA VAL A 88 4.99 -6.95 -7.26
C VAL A 88 6.34 -7.10 -6.53
N THR A 89 7.15 -8.08 -6.92
CA THR A 89 8.49 -8.28 -6.34
C THR A 89 9.47 -7.17 -6.74
N GLU A 90 9.37 -6.65 -7.96
CA GLU A 90 10.16 -5.51 -8.41
C GLU A 90 9.82 -4.25 -7.61
N THR A 91 8.54 -4.04 -7.33
CA THR A 91 8.07 -2.95 -6.45
C THR A 91 8.71 -3.11 -5.07
N ALA A 92 8.65 -4.31 -4.48
CA ALA A 92 9.28 -4.60 -3.20
C ALA A 92 10.77 -4.27 -3.20
N LEU A 93 11.49 -4.69 -4.25
CA LEU A 93 12.92 -4.46 -4.40
C LEU A 93 13.26 -2.97 -4.39
N ALA A 94 12.49 -2.15 -5.09
CA ALA A 94 12.71 -0.72 -5.11
C ALA A 94 12.54 -0.06 -3.73
N PHE A 95 11.56 -0.48 -2.92
CA PHE A 95 11.44 -0.03 -1.52
C PHE A 95 12.61 -0.49 -0.66
N LEU A 96 13.03 -1.75 -0.77
CA LEU A 96 14.14 -2.31 0.01
C LEU A 96 15.47 -1.62 -0.31
N GLN A 97 15.74 -1.39 -1.60
CA GLN A 97 16.96 -0.71 -2.05
C GLN A 97 16.98 0.75 -1.63
N ASP A 98 15.86 1.45 -1.78
CA ASP A 98 15.77 2.85 -1.39
C ASP A 98 15.93 3.04 0.11
N ALA A 99 15.26 2.20 0.92
CA ALA A 99 15.44 2.18 2.37
C ALA A 99 16.92 1.97 2.75
N ARG A 100 17.58 0.99 2.12
CA ARG A 100 19.01 0.70 2.36
C ARG A 100 19.90 1.90 2.04
N ARG A 101 19.65 2.60 0.92
CA ARG A 101 20.43 3.80 0.54
C ARG A 101 20.27 4.94 1.54
N ARG A 102 19.10 5.05 2.17
CA ARG A 102 18.76 6.13 3.11
C ARG A 102 19.03 5.81 4.57
N GLY A 103 19.36 4.55 4.89
CA GLY A 103 19.47 4.10 6.27
C GLY A 103 18.12 3.91 6.97
N ASP A 104 17.02 3.88 6.22
CA ASP A 104 15.71 3.51 6.74
C ASP A 104 15.61 1.99 6.92
N LEU A 105 14.61 1.53 7.68
CA LEU A 105 14.38 0.11 7.86
C LEU A 105 13.18 -0.36 7.05
N CYS A 106 13.50 -1.19 6.07
CA CYS A 106 12.60 -2.03 5.32
C CYS A 106 13.38 -3.32 5.04
N GLN A 107 13.04 -4.40 5.73
CA GLN A 107 13.65 -5.71 5.56
C GLN A 107 12.78 -6.59 4.64
N PRO A 108 13.31 -7.68 4.08
CA PRO A 108 12.53 -8.55 3.19
C PRO A 108 11.20 -9.04 3.77
N LEU A 109 11.12 -9.27 5.09
CA LEU A 109 9.90 -9.72 5.77
C LEU A 109 8.91 -8.60 6.13
N ASP A 110 9.32 -7.34 5.95
CA ASP A 110 8.47 -6.16 6.10
C ASP A 110 7.60 -5.92 4.85
N TRP A 111 7.89 -6.60 3.74
CA TRP A 111 7.03 -6.69 2.56
C TRP A 111 6.29 -8.03 2.57
N ILE A 112 4.96 -7.99 2.74
CA ILE A 112 4.12 -9.17 2.87
C ILE A 112 3.14 -9.23 1.70
N PRO A 113 3.33 -10.13 0.72
CA PRO A 113 2.39 -10.28 -0.38
C PRO A 113 1.02 -10.80 0.07
N GLU A 114 -0.05 -10.32 -0.57
CA GLU A 114 -1.42 -10.87 -0.51
C GLU A 114 -1.99 -11.07 0.92
N VAL A 115 -2.01 -10.00 1.72
CA VAL A 115 -2.55 -10.06 3.09
C VAL A 115 -4.08 -10.00 3.10
N HIS A 116 -4.72 -11.01 3.68
CA HIS A 116 -6.19 -11.13 3.68
C HIS A 116 -6.90 -10.28 4.75
N HIS A 117 -7.79 -9.37 4.34
CA HIS A 117 -8.61 -8.52 5.22
C HIS A 117 -10.10 -8.84 5.07
N PRO A 118 -10.70 -9.66 5.97
CA PRO A 118 -12.09 -10.09 5.83
C PRO A 118 -13.10 -8.95 6.07
N LEU A 119 -14.17 -8.91 5.27
CA LEU A 119 -15.29 -7.97 5.33
C LEU A 119 -16.64 -8.64 5.70
N GLY A 120 -16.62 -9.89 6.16
CA GLY A 120 -17.82 -10.69 6.43
C GLY A 120 -18.42 -11.30 5.16
N SER A 121 -19.38 -12.23 5.32
CA SER A 121 -20.06 -12.91 4.21
C SER A 121 -19.14 -13.59 3.18
N GLY A 122 -17.92 -13.97 3.58
CA GLY A 122 -16.91 -14.55 2.70
C GLY A 122 -16.14 -13.54 1.84
N GLU A 123 -16.46 -12.25 1.92
CA GLU A 123 -15.73 -11.19 1.22
C GLU A 123 -14.46 -10.78 1.96
N ALA A 124 -13.46 -10.33 1.20
CA ALA A 124 -12.22 -9.80 1.73
C ALA A 124 -11.54 -8.83 0.76
N VAL A 125 -10.78 -7.90 1.32
CA VAL A 125 -9.80 -7.10 0.57
C VAL A 125 -8.44 -7.77 0.69
N ILE A 126 -7.79 -7.96 -0.45
CA ILE A 126 -6.46 -8.56 -0.55
C ILE A 126 -5.60 -7.61 -1.39
N PRO A 127 -4.83 -6.69 -0.77
CA PRO A 127 -3.80 -5.94 -1.48
C PRO A 127 -2.78 -6.89 -2.12
N ASP A 128 -2.10 -6.43 -3.17
CA ASP A 128 -0.95 -7.14 -3.71
C ASP A 128 0.17 -7.27 -2.67
N ALA A 129 0.36 -6.26 -1.82
CA ALA A 129 1.24 -6.35 -0.66
C ALA A 129 0.85 -5.43 0.51
N LEU A 130 1.33 -5.80 1.69
CA LEU A 130 1.42 -4.93 2.87
C LEU A 130 2.89 -4.61 3.12
N LEU A 131 3.21 -3.33 3.22
CA LEU A 131 4.53 -2.81 3.54
C LEU A 131 4.56 -2.28 4.98
N TYR A 132 5.56 -2.71 5.75
CA TYR A 132 6.01 -2.06 6.97
C TYR A 132 7.31 -1.32 6.70
N TYR A 133 7.46 -0.12 7.26
CA TYR A 133 8.61 0.72 7.00
C TYR A 133 8.88 1.63 8.19
N ARG A 134 10.15 1.82 8.52
CA ARG A 134 10.56 2.81 9.53
C ARG A 134 11.52 3.79 8.88
N SER A 135 11.04 5.02 8.68
CA SER A 135 11.91 6.11 8.22
C SER A 135 12.89 6.43 9.33
N HIS A 136 14.18 6.57 9.04
CA HIS A 136 15.11 7.20 9.95
C HIS A 136 14.72 8.68 10.08
N ASP A 137 14.67 9.20 11.31
CA ASP A 137 14.47 10.64 11.48
C ASP A 137 15.74 11.34 11.00
N THR A 138 15.58 12.34 10.13
CA THR A 138 16.69 13.20 9.69
C THR A 138 16.56 14.54 10.39
N GLY A 139 16.44 14.51 11.72
CA GLY A 139 16.83 15.59 12.63
C GLY A 139 16.45 17.01 12.23
N ALA A 140 15.28 17.24 11.63
CA ALA A 140 14.80 18.59 11.31
C ALA A 140 14.08 19.27 12.49
N GLY A 141 14.05 18.62 13.66
CA GLY A 141 13.60 19.20 14.92
C GLY A 141 14.33 18.52 16.07
N GLY A 142 15.17 19.27 16.78
CA GLY A 142 16.07 18.79 17.83
C GLY A 142 15.38 18.24 19.07
N SER A 143 14.68 17.11 18.95
CA SER A 143 14.33 16.25 20.08
C SER A 143 15.01 14.89 19.88
N ASP A 144 15.90 14.58 20.82
CA ASP A 144 16.77 13.40 20.91
C ASP A 144 16.00 12.09 21.18
N SER A 145 14.85 11.90 20.54
CA SER A 145 14.14 10.62 20.51
C SER A 145 14.39 9.98 19.16
N GLY A 146 15.43 9.14 19.06
CA GLY A 146 15.82 8.39 17.86
C GLY A 146 14.79 7.36 17.35
N SER A 147 13.50 7.61 17.51
CA SER A 147 12.42 6.76 17.04
C SER A 147 11.84 7.31 15.74
N GLY A 148 12.46 6.91 14.63
CA GLY A 148 11.96 7.16 13.30
C GLY A 148 10.49 6.77 13.07
N ALA A 149 9.79 7.49 12.18
CA ALA A 149 8.36 7.30 11.95
C ALA A 149 8.04 5.89 11.41
N MET A 150 7.13 5.18 12.08
CA MET A 150 6.61 3.88 11.62
C MET A 150 5.47 4.08 10.62
N LEU A 151 5.71 3.66 9.38
CA LEU A 151 4.77 3.76 8.27
C LEU A 151 4.28 2.37 7.85
N ARG A 152 3.04 2.33 7.35
CA ARG A 152 2.42 1.14 6.77
C ARG A 152 1.71 1.50 5.49
N ALA A 153 1.74 0.62 4.50
CA ALA A 153 1.02 0.80 3.25
C ALA A 153 0.41 -0.51 2.73
N LEU A 154 -0.82 -0.45 2.26
CA LEU A 154 -1.43 -1.46 1.39
C LEU A 154 -1.09 -1.04 -0.04
N VAL A 155 -0.39 -1.92 -0.76
CA VAL A 155 0.14 -1.66 -2.09
C VAL A 155 -0.65 -2.44 -3.12
N GLU A 156 -1.05 -1.76 -4.17
CA GLU A 156 -1.73 -2.27 -5.36
C GLU A 156 -0.83 -2.02 -6.57
N VAL A 157 -0.52 -3.07 -7.32
CA VAL A 157 0.25 -2.97 -8.56
C VAL A 157 -0.72 -3.17 -9.72
N ASP A 158 -0.85 -2.18 -10.60
CA ASP A 158 -1.67 -2.31 -11.80
C ASP A 158 -0.80 -2.44 -13.03
N ARG A 159 -0.80 -3.63 -13.62
CA ARG A 159 -0.06 -3.95 -14.85
C ARG A 159 -0.79 -3.60 -16.15
N ALA A 160 -1.83 -2.79 -16.05
CA ALA A 160 -2.72 -2.47 -17.14
C ALA A 160 -3.44 -3.68 -17.79
N THR A 161 -3.53 -4.80 -17.08
CA THR A 161 -4.27 -6.01 -17.51
C THR A 161 -5.77 -5.90 -17.26
N MET A 162 -6.18 -4.98 -16.39
CA MET A 162 -7.58 -4.60 -16.18
C MET A 162 -7.86 -3.19 -16.68
N GLY A 163 -9.14 -2.91 -16.95
CA GLY A 163 -9.60 -1.58 -17.30
C GLY A 163 -9.44 -0.59 -16.13
N PRO A 164 -9.23 0.71 -16.42
CA PRO A 164 -8.99 1.73 -15.40
C PRO A 164 -10.16 1.88 -14.40
N GLU A 165 -11.40 1.64 -14.81
CA GLU A 165 -12.55 1.63 -13.90
C GLU A 165 -12.51 0.48 -12.88
N ARG A 166 -11.97 -0.69 -13.27
CA ARG A 166 -11.79 -1.82 -12.33
C ARG A 166 -10.69 -1.53 -11.32
N LEU A 167 -9.64 -0.83 -11.73
CA LEU A 167 -8.62 -0.32 -10.82
C LEU A 167 -9.25 0.66 -9.82
N ALA A 168 -10.02 1.64 -10.32
CA ALA A 168 -10.67 2.64 -9.50
C ALA A 168 -11.69 2.04 -8.51
N ALA A 169 -12.42 1.00 -8.91
CA ALA A 169 -13.33 0.26 -8.04
C ALA A 169 -12.65 -0.37 -6.81
N LYS A 170 -11.33 -0.62 -6.84
CA LYS A 170 -10.57 -1.07 -5.65
C LYS A 170 -10.65 -0.06 -4.51
N LEU A 171 -10.71 1.24 -4.80
CA LEU A 171 -10.86 2.28 -3.77
C LEU A 171 -12.16 2.10 -2.98
N GLY A 172 -13.26 1.71 -3.64
CA GLY A 172 -14.51 1.38 -2.97
C GLY A 172 -14.39 0.19 -2.03
N ALA A 173 -13.63 -0.84 -2.40
CA ALA A 173 -13.35 -1.98 -1.52
C ALA A 173 -12.54 -1.55 -0.27
N TYR A 174 -11.56 -0.66 -0.43
CA TYR A 174 -10.82 -0.10 0.70
C TYR A 174 -11.66 0.83 1.57
N ALA A 175 -12.57 1.62 1.00
CA ALA A 175 -13.50 2.44 1.77
C ALA A 175 -14.43 1.56 2.63
N ARG A 176 -14.91 0.44 2.07
CA ARG A 176 -15.66 -0.57 2.82
C ARG A 176 -14.81 -1.16 3.95
N LEU A 177 -13.56 -1.52 3.69
CA LEU A 177 -12.64 -2.01 4.72
C LEU A 177 -12.41 -0.99 5.85
N HIS A 178 -12.22 0.28 5.50
CA HIS A 178 -11.97 1.36 6.46
C HIS A 178 -13.13 1.55 7.43
N GLN A 179 -14.37 1.32 7.00
CA GLN A 179 -15.58 1.47 7.80
C GLN A 179 -16.12 0.15 8.37
N TYR A 180 -15.49 -0.99 8.04
CA TYR A 180 -16.04 -2.28 8.35
C TYR A 180 -15.93 -2.62 9.84
N VAL A 181 -17.08 -2.76 10.49
CA VAL A 181 -17.23 -3.23 11.87
C VAL A 181 -17.75 -4.67 11.85
N ALA A 182 -16.98 -5.60 12.40
CA ALA A 182 -17.39 -7.00 12.47
C ALA A 182 -18.55 -7.17 13.45
N ALA A 183 -19.59 -7.91 13.04
CA ALA A 183 -20.68 -8.26 13.94
C ALA A 183 -20.16 -9.13 15.11
N PRO A 184 -20.65 -8.93 16.35
CA PRO A 184 -20.27 -9.78 17.47
C PRO A 184 -20.72 -11.23 17.22
N PRO A 185 -19.95 -12.23 17.69
CA PRO A 185 -20.33 -13.63 17.57
C PRO A 185 -21.70 -13.89 18.23
N PRO A 186 -22.53 -14.81 17.66
CA PRO A 186 -23.79 -15.22 18.27
C PRO A 186 -23.59 -15.66 19.73
N GLY A 187 -24.44 -15.21 20.65
CA GLY A 187 -24.39 -15.57 22.07
C GLY A 187 -23.49 -14.68 22.94
N THR A 188 -22.76 -13.72 22.36
CA THR A 188 -22.01 -12.73 23.15
C THR A 188 -22.97 -11.70 23.74
N ARG A 189 -23.01 -11.56 25.09
CA ARG A 189 -23.71 -10.43 25.73
C ARG A 189 -23.18 -9.14 25.12
N ARG A 190 -24.09 -8.27 24.64
CA ARG A 190 -23.75 -6.91 24.18
C ARG A 190 -23.03 -6.19 25.31
N THR A 191 -21.70 -6.22 25.30
CA THR A 191 -20.88 -5.31 26.07
C THR A 191 -21.14 -3.90 25.53
N LEU A 192 -21.18 -2.90 26.42
CA LEU A 192 -21.30 -1.47 26.06
C LEU A 192 -20.06 -0.94 25.28
N ALA A 193 -19.25 -1.83 24.72
CA ALA A 193 -18.08 -1.48 23.93
C ALA A 193 -18.53 -0.80 22.64
N VAL A 194 -17.94 0.37 22.36
CA VAL A 194 -18.14 1.08 21.10
C VAL A 194 -17.71 0.15 19.96
N PRO A 195 -18.58 -0.10 18.96
CA PRO A 195 -18.20 -0.93 17.82
C PRO A 195 -16.99 -0.30 17.11
N GLU A 196 -15.90 -1.06 17.03
CA GLU A 196 -14.63 -0.61 16.46
C GLU A 196 -14.38 -1.30 15.10
N GLU A 197 -13.80 -0.57 14.15
CA GLU A 197 -13.50 -1.11 12.83
C GLU A 197 -12.47 -2.23 12.92
N SER A 198 -12.70 -3.31 12.17
CA SER A 198 -11.97 -4.58 12.34
C SER A 198 -10.47 -4.46 12.08
N TRP A 199 -10.07 -3.50 11.24
CA TRP A 199 -8.68 -3.23 10.91
C TRP A 199 -7.88 -2.69 12.11
N ARG A 200 -8.52 -2.02 13.07
CA ARG A 200 -7.85 -1.43 14.25
C ARG A 200 -7.22 -2.47 15.17
N ARG A 201 -7.73 -3.70 15.11
CA ARG A 201 -7.12 -4.87 15.78
C ARG A 201 -5.75 -5.24 15.23
N ARG A 202 -5.44 -4.84 13.99
CA ARG A 202 -4.18 -5.17 13.30
C ARG A 202 -3.25 -3.96 13.17
N TYR A 203 -3.82 -2.77 13.05
CA TYR A 203 -3.06 -1.56 12.77
C TYR A 203 -3.47 -0.42 13.72
N PRO A 204 -2.49 0.28 14.32
CA PRO A 204 -2.78 1.45 15.16
C PRO A 204 -3.35 2.62 14.34
N LEU A 205 -2.98 2.71 13.07
CA LEU A 205 -3.52 3.63 12.08
C LEU A 205 -3.79 2.86 10.79
N PHE A 206 -4.82 3.25 10.05
CA PHE A 206 -5.11 2.61 8.78
C PHE A 206 -3.92 2.79 7.83
N PRO A 207 -3.39 1.72 7.20
CA PRO A 207 -2.25 1.84 6.31
C PRO A 207 -2.56 2.75 5.11
N ARG A 208 -1.56 3.46 4.61
CA ARG A 208 -1.66 4.26 3.38
C ARG A 208 -2.03 3.37 2.20
N LEU A 209 -2.68 3.92 1.18
CA LEU A 209 -2.96 3.19 -0.06
C LEU A 209 -2.01 3.66 -1.16
N LEU A 210 -1.21 2.73 -1.70
CA LEU A 210 -0.23 3.02 -2.74
C LEU A 210 -0.58 2.24 -4.00
N PHE A 211 -0.81 2.95 -5.10
CA PHE A 211 -1.01 2.38 -6.43
C PHE A 211 0.25 2.54 -7.27
N VAL A 212 0.82 1.44 -7.74
CA VAL A 212 1.98 1.43 -8.64
C VAL A 212 1.51 1.01 -10.02
N LEU A 213 1.61 1.92 -10.99
CA LEU A 213 1.05 1.78 -12.33
C LEU A 213 2.14 1.35 -13.32
N ASP A 214 1.93 0.24 -14.02
CA ASP A 214 2.90 -0.39 -14.92
C ASP A 214 2.22 -0.98 -16.17
N GLY A 215 3.00 -1.44 -17.14
CA GLY A 215 2.51 -2.22 -18.28
C GLY A 215 1.80 -1.40 -19.36
N THR A 216 1.90 -0.07 -19.31
CA THR A 216 1.33 0.83 -20.30
C THR A 216 2.20 2.08 -20.51
N GLY A 217 1.96 2.80 -21.61
CA GLY A 217 2.66 4.05 -21.92
C GLY A 217 2.09 5.26 -21.16
N PRO A 218 2.70 6.45 -21.33
CA PRO A 218 2.31 7.67 -20.59
C PRO A 218 0.82 8.00 -20.67
N ALA A 219 0.20 7.84 -21.85
CA ALA A 219 -1.24 8.06 -22.02
C ALA A 219 -2.08 7.08 -21.17
N GLY A 220 -1.71 5.80 -21.13
CA GLY A 220 -2.42 4.78 -20.36
C GLY A 220 -2.25 4.94 -18.85
N ILE A 221 -1.12 5.48 -18.40
CA ILE A 221 -0.90 5.91 -17.01
C ILE A 221 -1.82 7.09 -16.68
N HIS A 222 -1.86 8.12 -17.55
CA HIS A 222 -2.72 9.27 -17.35
C HIS A 222 -4.20 8.87 -17.25
N THR A 223 -4.70 8.01 -18.14
CA THR A 223 -6.07 7.49 -18.06
C THR A 223 -6.38 6.80 -16.72
N ARG A 224 -5.42 6.07 -16.14
CA ARG A 224 -5.59 5.39 -14.85
C ARG A 224 -5.64 6.36 -13.68
N LEU A 225 -4.78 7.38 -13.71
CA LEU A 225 -4.81 8.46 -12.72
C LEU A 225 -6.15 9.19 -12.77
N THR A 226 -6.62 9.56 -13.96
CA THR A 226 -7.93 10.21 -14.15
C THR A 226 -9.08 9.35 -13.61
N ALA A 227 -9.04 8.03 -13.82
CA ALA A 227 -10.06 7.13 -13.28
C ALA A 227 -10.03 7.04 -11.75
N LEU A 228 -8.84 6.96 -11.14
CA LEU A 228 -8.68 6.99 -9.68
C LEU A 228 -9.20 8.32 -9.10
N GLU A 229 -8.88 9.45 -9.74
CA GLU A 229 -9.36 10.78 -9.36
C GLU A 229 -10.87 10.93 -9.52
N ALA A 230 -11.45 10.39 -10.59
CA ALA A 230 -12.90 10.40 -10.80
C ALA A 230 -13.62 9.60 -9.71
N ALA A 231 -13.12 8.41 -9.38
CA ALA A 231 -13.67 7.60 -8.29
C ALA A 231 -13.52 8.28 -6.91
N ALA A 232 -12.43 9.01 -6.68
CA ALA A 232 -12.20 9.75 -5.45
C ALA A 232 -13.25 10.83 -5.15
N ARG A 233 -14.01 11.29 -6.16
CA ARG A 233 -15.10 12.26 -5.98
C ARG A 233 -16.40 11.62 -5.49
N GLN A 234 -16.50 10.30 -5.44
CA GLN A 234 -17.71 9.64 -4.98
C GLN A 234 -17.89 9.85 -3.46
N PRO A 235 -19.09 10.23 -2.98
CA PRO A 235 -19.32 10.52 -1.57
C PRO A 235 -18.92 9.39 -0.61
N ALA A 236 -19.05 8.14 -1.05
CA ALA A 236 -18.69 6.95 -0.29
C ALA A 236 -17.20 6.90 0.12
N LEU A 237 -16.31 7.60 -0.61
CA LEU A 237 -14.87 7.61 -0.36
C LEU A 237 -14.42 8.77 0.55
N THR A 238 -15.30 9.72 0.85
CA THR A 238 -14.96 10.96 1.58
C THR A 238 -14.25 10.68 2.91
N ALA A 239 -14.78 9.74 3.71
CA ALA A 239 -14.19 9.40 5.00
C ALA A 239 -12.80 8.77 4.86
N LEU A 240 -12.64 7.85 3.91
CA LEU A 240 -11.35 7.23 3.63
C LEU A 240 -10.31 8.27 3.22
N LEU A 241 -10.63 9.13 2.25
CA LEU A 241 -9.67 10.10 1.69
C LEU A 241 -9.29 11.22 2.66
N ARG A 242 -10.16 11.54 3.62
CA ARG A 242 -9.84 12.49 4.69
C ARG A 242 -8.81 11.91 5.66
N ASP A 243 -8.91 10.62 5.97
CA ASP A 243 -8.18 10.00 7.07
C ASP A 243 -6.95 9.19 6.57
N VAL A 244 -6.92 8.81 5.28
CA VAL A 244 -5.93 7.90 4.70
C VAL A 244 -5.28 8.52 3.45
N PRO A 245 -3.95 8.69 3.43
CA PRO A 245 -3.23 9.04 2.21
C PRO A 245 -3.40 7.97 1.13
N VAL A 246 -3.94 8.37 -0.01
CA VAL A 246 -4.08 7.54 -1.21
C VAL A 246 -3.21 8.14 -2.30
N LEU A 247 -2.25 7.37 -2.78
CA LEU A 247 -1.20 7.82 -3.68
C LEU A 247 -1.06 6.89 -4.89
N ALA A 248 -0.74 7.44 -6.05
CA ALA A 248 -0.43 6.66 -7.24
C ALA A 248 0.90 7.10 -7.86
N THR A 249 1.66 6.19 -8.46
CA THR A 249 2.91 6.52 -9.17
C THR A 249 3.12 5.57 -10.35
N PRO A 250 3.73 6.03 -11.46
CA PRO A 250 4.25 5.13 -12.47
C PRO A 250 5.41 4.30 -11.90
N MET A 251 5.50 3.03 -12.26
CA MET A 251 6.61 2.15 -11.90
C MET A 251 7.95 2.70 -12.43
N THR A 252 7.95 3.30 -13.62
CA THR A 252 9.15 3.90 -14.23
C THR A 252 9.75 5.00 -13.36
N ASP A 253 8.92 5.81 -12.73
CA ASP A 253 9.35 6.92 -11.88
C ASP A 253 9.88 6.39 -10.55
N LEU A 254 9.21 5.38 -10.00
CA LEU A 254 9.61 4.68 -8.79
C LEU A 254 10.99 4.02 -8.94
N LEU A 255 11.26 3.36 -10.07
CA LEU A 255 12.56 2.73 -10.34
C LEU A 255 13.66 3.77 -10.60
N ARG A 256 13.33 4.88 -11.27
CA ARG A 256 14.30 5.92 -11.62
C ARG A 256 14.70 6.78 -10.43
N HIS A 257 13.74 7.19 -9.62
CA HIS A 257 13.93 8.19 -8.57
C HIS A 257 13.91 7.61 -7.15
N GLY A 258 13.39 6.38 -6.99
CA GLY A 258 13.19 5.74 -5.69
C GLY A 258 11.81 6.07 -5.10
N PRO A 259 11.23 5.17 -4.28
CA PRO A 259 9.93 5.40 -3.66
C PRO A 259 9.86 6.66 -2.79
N THR A 260 10.91 7.03 -2.05
CA THR A 260 10.84 8.21 -1.15
C THR A 260 10.92 9.56 -1.87
N ALA A 261 11.25 9.57 -3.16
CA ALA A 261 11.25 10.78 -3.99
C ALA A 261 9.82 11.33 -4.18
N PRO A 262 9.67 12.63 -4.52
CA PRO A 262 8.38 13.23 -4.82
C PRO A 262 7.87 12.80 -6.21
N VAL A 263 7.52 11.52 -6.36
CA VAL A 263 6.98 10.93 -7.59
C VAL A 263 5.51 10.51 -7.47
N TRP A 264 4.96 10.58 -6.25
CA TRP A 264 3.61 10.12 -5.98
C TRP A 264 2.57 11.22 -6.24
N HIS A 265 1.48 10.84 -6.89
CA HIS A 265 0.30 11.65 -7.15
C HIS A 265 -0.73 11.43 -6.02
N PRO A 266 -1.07 12.44 -5.22
CA PRO A 266 -2.17 12.35 -4.27
C PRO A 266 -3.52 12.22 -4.97
N ILE A 267 -4.24 11.15 -4.69
CA ILE A 267 -5.59 10.95 -5.22
C ILE A 267 -6.58 11.78 -4.40
N GLY A 268 -7.29 12.71 -5.05
CA GLY A 268 -8.21 13.64 -4.40
C GLY A 268 -7.53 14.82 -3.69
N GLY A 269 -6.21 14.99 -3.88
CA GLY A 269 -5.41 16.09 -3.33
C GLY A 269 -4.97 17.12 -4.38
N PRO A 270 -4.04 18.02 -4.04
CA PRO A 270 -3.46 18.96 -5.00
C PRO A 270 -2.65 18.21 -6.08
N ASP A 271 -2.53 18.79 -7.28
CA ASP A 271 -1.77 18.22 -8.42
C ASP A 271 -0.23 18.24 -8.20
N GLN A 272 0.22 18.41 -6.96
CA GLN A 272 1.62 18.41 -6.59
C GLN A 272 2.08 16.98 -6.30
N ARG A 273 3.25 16.61 -6.84
CA ARG A 273 3.91 15.35 -6.48
C ARG A 273 4.47 15.41 -5.06
N VAL A 274 4.31 14.31 -4.34
CA VAL A 274 4.74 14.17 -2.93
C VAL A 274 5.55 12.89 -2.72
N GLY A 275 6.31 12.86 -1.62
CA GLY A 275 6.92 11.62 -1.14
C GLY A 275 5.90 10.82 -0.33
N TRP A 276 5.85 9.49 -0.50
CA TRP A 276 4.85 8.67 0.20
C TRP A 276 5.01 8.65 1.72
N THR A 277 6.19 9.00 2.24
CA THR A 277 6.49 9.10 3.67
C THR A 277 6.00 10.41 4.29
N GLN A 278 5.68 11.42 3.49
CA GLN A 278 5.25 12.73 3.96
C GLN A 278 3.86 12.63 4.60
N THR A 279 3.66 13.31 5.73
CA THR A 279 2.32 13.46 6.30
C THR A 279 1.57 14.50 5.48
N ILE A 280 0.63 14.04 4.66
CA ILE A 280 -0.30 14.94 3.98
C ILE A 280 -1.31 15.36 5.05
N ARG A 281 -1.19 16.58 5.59
CA ARG A 281 -2.27 17.14 6.39
C ARG A 281 -3.49 17.26 5.49
N ALA A 282 -4.61 16.66 5.90
CA ALA A 282 -5.90 16.85 5.25
C ALA A 282 -6.16 18.35 5.07
N LEU A 283 -6.70 18.73 3.91
CA LEU A 283 -7.17 20.09 3.65
C LEU A 283 -8.04 20.56 4.83
N PRO A 284 -7.83 21.78 5.36
CA PRO A 284 -8.83 22.37 6.23
C PRO A 284 -10.16 22.35 5.46
N GLY A 285 -11.20 21.77 6.07
CA GLY A 285 -12.56 21.84 5.52
C GLY A 285 -12.92 23.29 5.21
N PRO A 286 -13.92 23.54 4.34
CA PRO A 286 -14.28 24.90 3.96
C PRO A 286 -14.48 25.72 5.23
N THR A 287 -13.60 26.70 5.45
CA THR A 287 -13.82 27.74 6.45
C THR A 287 -15.12 28.41 6.06
N THR A 288 -16.18 28.10 6.81
CA THR A 288 -17.38 28.90 6.83
C THR A 288 -16.96 30.29 7.30
N ASN A 289 -16.64 31.17 6.35
CA ASN A 289 -16.63 32.60 6.55
C ASN A 289 -18.07 33.02 6.85
N ALA A 290 -18.49 32.84 8.10
CA ALA A 290 -19.61 33.57 8.66
C ALA A 290 -19.11 35.00 8.97
N GLY A 291 -18.99 35.79 7.90
CA GLY A 291 -18.60 37.19 7.93
C GLY A 291 -19.68 38.06 7.29
N ALA A 292 -20.62 38.49 8.14
CA ALA A 292 -21.34 39.77 8.10
C ALA A 292 -22.06 40.23 6.80
N THR A 293 -23.39 40.24 6.87
CA THR A 293 -24.20 41.38 6.37
C THR A 293 -25.35 41.64 7.35
N GLY A 294 -25.09 42.45 8.37
CA GLY A 294 -26.15 43.07 9.18
C GLY A 294 -26.49 44.44 8.57
N PRO A 295 -27.76 44.76 8.27
CA PRO A 295 -28.11 46.05 7.71
C PRO A 295 -28.07 47.14 8.78
N THR A 296 -27.29 48.18 8.50
CA THR A 296 -27.22 49.43 9.26
C THR A 296 -28.58 50.12 9.25
N ARG A 297 -29.25 50.13 10.40
CA ARG A 297 -30.51 50.84 10.60
C ARG A 297 -30.19 52.24 11.15
N THR A 298 -30.10 53.22 10.26
CA THR A 298 -30.12 54.65 10.60
C THR A 298 -31.52 55.05 11.07
N GLY A 299 -31.63 55.51 12.31
CA GLY A 299 -32.82 56.17 12.87
C GLY A 299 -32.39 57.42 13.66
N PRO A 300 -33.07 58.56 13.52
CA PRO A 300 -32.63 59.83 14.11
C PRO A 300 -33.04 59.92 15.58
N ARG A 301 -32.13 60.40 16.44
CA ARG A 301 -32.47 60.85 17.79
C ARG A 301 -32.72 62.35 17.78
N LEU A 302 -34.00 62.71 17.91
CA LEU A 302 -34.46 64.00 18.43
C LEU A 302 -34.05 64.09 19.91
N ALA A 303 -33.42 65.21 20.29
CA ALA A 303 -33.29 65.62 21.67
C ALA A 303 -33.82 67.06 21.78
N TRP A 304 -34.97 67.19 22.45
CA TRP A 304 -35.49 68.44 22.99
C TRP A 304 -34.94 68.62 24.41
N GLY A 305 -34.63 69.85 24.83
CA GLY A 305 -34.53 70.15 26.27
C GLY A 305 -33.66 71.33 26.71
N VAL A 306 -34.14 72.56 26.48
CA VAL A 306 -34.26 73.69 27.43
C VAL A 306 -33.15 73.94 28.48
N SER A 307 -32.43 75.07 28.34
CA SER A 307 -32.53 76.28 29.18
C SER A 307 -31.68 77.40 28.61
#